data_AF-A0A433IA67-F1
#
_entry.id   AF-A0A433IA67-F1
#
_cell.length_a   1.000
_cell.length_b   1.000
_cell.length_c   1.000
_cell.angle_alpha   90.00
_cell.angle_beta   90.00
_cell.angle_gamma   90.00
#
_symmetry.space_group_name_H-M   'P 1'
#
loop_
_entity.id
_entity.type
_entity.pdbx_description
1 polymer ?
#
loop_
_entity_poly.entity_id
_entity_poly.type
_entity_poly.pdbx_seq_one_letter_code
_entity_poly.pdbx_strand_id
1 'polypeptide(L)'
;MASRARRIDPEIRAIPRPGRSDDRAYERSGARRVKHETIGVTVRLLDSEYRFSCLSSERDELLEAAHCLDDKMREIREHGSRNLSQEAVAVMAAMNLSHELLRQQRLSAEADTLVGTAIQDILHKVDAFLSKIAPPEL
;
A
#
# COMPACT_ATOMS: atom_id res chain seq x y z
N MET A 1 29.48 38.90 55.55
CA MET A 1 29.19 39.92 54.52
C MET A 1 28.35 39.28 53.43
N ALA A 2 27.19 39.87 53.15
CA ALA A 2 26.16 39.39 52.25
C ALA A 2 26.44 39.73 50.78
N SER A 3 26.03 38.87 49.84
CA SER A 3 25.48 39.25 48.52
C SER A 3 25.19 38.01 47.68
N ARG A 4 24.26 37.97 46.72
CA ARG A 4 22.88 38.47 46.58
C ARG A 4 22.33 37.67 45.39
N ALA A 5 21.05 37.34 45.45
CA ALA A 5 20.28 36.53 44.50
C ALA A 5 20.48 36.84 43.00
N ARG A 6 20.19 35.83 42.18
CA ARG A 6 19.24 35.98 41.06
C ARG A 6 18.54 34.63 40.79
N ARG A 7 17.24 34.61 41.10
CA ARG A 7 16.28 33.60 40.67
C ARG A 7 15.92 33.90 39.21
N ILE A 8 15.75 32.87 38.39
CA ILE A 8 15.12 32.96 37.08
C ILE A 8 13.96 31.96 37.13
N ASP A 9 12.75 32.48 37.21
CA ASP A 9 11.51 31.73 37.02
C ASP A 9 11.19 31.71 35.52
N PRO A 10 10.83 30.54 34.95
CA PRO A 10 10.00 30.52 33.76
C PRO A 10 8.62 29.96 34.14
N GLU A 11 7.65 30.86 34.32
CA GLU A 11 6.22 30.53 34.19
C GLU A 11 5.96 30.11 32.74
N ILE A 12 5.91 28.81 32.47
CA ILE A 12 5.29 28.27 31.26
C ILE A 12 3.86 27.88 31.64
N ARG A 13 2.93 28.77 31.28
CA ARG A 13 1.48 28.63 31.43
C ARG A 13 1.00 27.36 30.71
N ALA A 14 0.59 26.36 31.48
CA ALA A 14 -0.03 25.14 30.98
C ALA A 14 -1.37 25.45 30.30
N ILE A 15 -1.57 24.96 29.07
CA ILE A 15 -2.85 25.01 28.35
C ILE A 15 -3.71 23.83 28.83
N PRO A 16 -4.98 24.02 29.22
CA PRO A 16 -5.86 22.92 29.63
C PRO A 16 -6.19 22.02 28.43
N ARG A 17 -6.03 20.70 28.58
CA ARG A 17 -6.57 19.73 27.61
C ARG A 17 -8.06 19.52 27.91
N PRO A 18 -8.98 19.71 26.95
CA PRO A 18 -10.38 19.36 27.17
C PRO A 18 -10.53 17.84 27.25
N GLY A 19 -11.31 17.42 28.26
CA GLY A 19 -11.55 16.03 28.60
C GLY A 19 -12.44 15.27 27.61
N ARG A 20 -12.08 14.00 27.45
CA ARG A 20 -12.90 12.80 27.23
C ARG A 20 -14.14 12.83 28.15
N SER A 21 -15.36 12.38 27.84
CA SER A 21 -16.08 11.70 26.76
C SER A 21 -17.58 11.98 27.03
N ASP A 22 -18.52 11.82 26.10
CA ASP A 22 -19.27 10.57 25.95
C ASP A 22 -20.19 10.63 24.72
N ASP A 23 -20.14 9.54 23.95
CA ASP A 23 -21.27 8.75 23.49
C ASP A 23 -22.52 9.49 22.98
N ARG A 24 -22.66 9.54 21.64
CA ARG A 24 -23.93 9.18 21.00
C ARG A 24 -23.79 8.90 19.50
N ALA A 25 -24.17 7.66 19.17
CA ALA A 25 -24.86 7.23 17.96
C ALA A 25 -24.16 7.47 16.62
N TYR A 26 -23.39 6.46 16.19
CA TYR A 26 -23.30 6.14 14.78
C TYR A 26 -23.75 4.67 14.58
N GLU A 27 -25.05 4.46 14.52
CA GLU A 27 -25.66 3.20 14.10
C GLU A 27 -25.46 3.06 12.57
N ARG A 28 -24.38 2.38 12.13
CA ARG A 28 -24.32 1.86 10.76
C ARG A 28 -24.85 0.44 10.77
N SER A 29 -26.09 0.32 10.29
CA SER A 29 -26.60 -0.68 9.35
C SER A 29 -25.77 -1.97 9.22
N GLY A 30 -26.42 -3.10 9.54
CA GLY A 30 -25.86 -4.44 9.48
C GLY A 30 -25.29 -4.78 8.11
N ALA A 31 -23.97 -4.74 8.00
CA ALA A 31 -23.24 -5.54 7.03
C ALA A 31 -23.09 -6.95 7.62
N ARG A 32 -23.58 -7.95 6.90
CA ARG A 32 -23.35 -9.38 7.19
C ARG A 32 -21.84 -9.58 7.34
N ARG A 33 -21.33 -9.69 8.57
CA ARG A 33 -19.91 -10.00 8.82
C ARG A 33 -19.65 -11.37 8.24
N VAL A 34 -19.06 -11.41 7.04
CA VAL A 34 -18.37 -12.60 6.57
C VAL A 34 -17.35 -12.91 7.66
N LYS A 35 -17.53 -14.04 8.35
CA LYS A 35 -16.59 -14.48 9.38
C LYS A 35 -15.32 -14.92 8.66
N HIS A 36 -14.47 -13.97 8.31
CA HIS A 36 -13.14 -14.30 7.83
C HIS A 36 -12.33 -14.76 9.03
N GLU A 37 -12.03 -16.05 9.06
CA GLU A 37 -11.19 -16.66 10.08
C GLU A 37 -9.76 -16.18 9.85
N THR A 38 -9.23 -15.43 10.81
CA THR A 38 -7.83 -15.00 10.82
C THR A 38 -6.98 -16.14 11.36
N ILE A 39 -5.96 -16.53 10.62
CA ILE A 39 -5.00 -17.55 11.01
C ILE A 39 -3.60 -16.93 11.18
N GLY A 40 -2.80 -17.52 12.06
CA GLY A 40 -1.39 -17.15 12.21
C GLY A 40 -0.52 -17.95 11.26
N VAL A 41 0.27 -17.26 10.43
CA VAL A 41 1.20 -17.86 9.47
C VAL A 41 2.62 -17.48 9.86
N THR A 42 3.52 -18.46 9.88
CA THR A 42 4.94 -18.24 10.13
C THR A 42 5.71 -18.44 8.83
N VAL A 43 6.59 -17.49 8.48
CA VAL A 43 7.43 -17.51 7.27
C VAL A 43 8.89 -17.25 7.64
N ARG A 44 9.82 -17.69 6.80
CA ARG A 44 11.27 -17.49 7.00
C ARG A 44 11.83 -16.60 5.90
N LEU A 45 12.53 -15.53 6.29
CA LEU A 45 13.16 -14.55 5.41
C LEU A 45 14.62 -14.33 5.83
N LEU A 46 15.58 -14.54 4.93
CA LEU A 46 17.03 -14.50 5.19
C LEU A 46 17.41 -15.16 6.53
N ASP A 47 16.92 -16.36 6.78
CA ASP A 47 17.22 -17.16 7.99
C ASP A 47 16.58 -16.65 9.29
N SER A 48 15.75 -15.60 9.22
CA SER A 48 14.93 -15.10 10.33
C SER A 48 13.46 -15.51 10.19
N GLU A 49 12.80 -15.80 11.30
CA GLU A 49 11.42 -16.27 11.34
C GLU A 49 10.46 -15.12 11.71
N TYR A 50 9.42 -14.94 10.91
CA TYR A 50 8.43 -13.87 11.05
C TYR A 50 7.02 -14.45 11.14
N ARG A 51 6.18 -13.89 12.02
CA ARG A 51 4.80 -14.32 12.21
C ARG A 51 3.85 -13.23 11.76
N PHE A 52 2.94 -13.61 10.87
CA PHE A 52 1.91 -12.76 10.29
C PHE A 52 0.52 -13.29 10.67
N SER A 53 -0.45 -12.38 10.71
CA SER A 53 -1.87 -12.72 10.85
C SER A 53 -2.54 -12.38 9.53
N CYS A 54 -3.10 -13.37 8.83
CA CYS A 54 -3.82 -13.16 7.57
C CYS A 54 -5.15 -13.91 7.59
N LEU A 55 -6.03 -13.62 6.63
CA LEU A 55 -7.24 -14.39 6.44
C LEU A 55 -6.89 -15.77 5.88
N SER A 56 -7.67 -16.80 6.24
CA SER A 56 -7.43 -18.16 5.74
C SER A 56 -7.43 -18.26 4.21
N SER A 57 -8.19 -17.40 3.52
CA SER A 57 -8.23 -17.30 2.06
C SER A 57 -6.98 -16.67 1.43
N GLU A 58 -6.27 -15.82 2.17
CA GLU A 58 -5.11 -15.05 1.69
C GLU A 58 -3.78 -15.72 2.06
N ARG A 59 -3.84 -16.87 2.74
CA ARG A 59 -2.67 -17.60 3.22
C ARG A 59 -1.65 -17.86 2.12
N ASP A 60 -2.12 -18.38 1.00
CA ASP A 60 -1.23 -18.84 -0.07
C ASP A 60 -0.62 -17.64 -0.82
N GLU A 61 -1.39 -16.56 -1.04
CA GLU A 61 -0.88 -15.29 -1.57
C GLU A 61 0.19 -14.68 -0.66
N LEU A 62 0.00 -14.74 0.67
CA LEU A 62 1.01 -14.28 1.63
C LEU A 62 2.30 -15.11 1.56
N LEU A 63 2.19 -16.43 1.40
CA LEU A 63 3.36 -17.31 1.26
C LEU A 63 4.13 -17.00 -0.02
N GLU A 64 3.41 -16.78 -1.13
CA GLU A 64 4.02 -16.37 -2.40
C GLU A 64 4.73 -15.01 -2.26
N ALA A 65 4.08 -14.03 -1.62
CA ALA A 65 4.69 -12.74 -1.34
C ALA A 65 5.95 -12.86 -0.46
N ALA A 66 5.94 -13.75 0.54
CA ALA A 66 7.08 -14.02 1.39
C ALA A 66 8.24 -14.66 0.62
N HIS A 67 7.96 -15.59 -0.30
CA HIS A 67 8.97 -16.17 -1.19
C HIS A 67 9.61 -15.12 -2.09
N CYS A 68 8.79 -14.28 -2.74
CA CYS A 68 9.26 -13.18 -3.57
C CYS A 68 10.14 -12.19 -2.78
N LEU A 69 9.76 -11.89 -1.53
CA LEU A 69 10.57 -11.05 -0.65
C LEU A 69 11.89 -11.72 -0.27
N ASP A 70 11.91 -13.00 0.10
CA ASP A 70 13.14 -13.73 0.45
C ASP A 70 14.12 -13.74 -0.73
N ASP A 71 13.63 -14.02 -1.94
CA ASP A 71 14.45 -14.02 -3.15
C ASP A 71 15.08 -12.64 -3.41
N LYS A 72 14.29 -11.56 -3.29
CA LYS A 72 14.80 -10.20 -3.47
C LYS A 72 15.80 -9.81 -2.38
N MET A 73 15.58 -10.26 -1.15
CA MET A 73 16.51 -10.06 -0.05
C MET A 73 17.84 -10.82 -0.28
N ARG A 74 17.79 -12.04 -0.82
CA ARG A 74 18.99 -12.82 -1.19
C ARG A 74 19.76 -12.16 -2.32
N GLU A 75 19.07 -11.74 -3.38
CA GLU A 75 19.66 -11.01 -4.50
C GLU A 75 20.42 -9.77 -4.02
N ILE A 76 19.80 -8.94 -3.16
CA ILE A 76 20.45 -7.74 -2.62
C ILE A 76 21.64 -8.09 -1.73
N ARG A 77 21.56 -9.18 -0.96
CA ARG A 77 22.66 -9.64 -0.10
C ARG A 77 23.86 -10.15 -0.93
N GLU A 78 23.59 -10.76 -2.08
CA GLU A 78 24.62 -11.29 -3.00
C GLU A 78 25.31 -10.17 -3.81
N HIS A 79 24.54 -9.19 -4.30
CA HIS A 79 25.05 -8.11 -5.15
C HIS A 79 25.51 -6.87 -4.36
N GLY A 80 25.06 -6.72 -3.12
CA GLY A 80 25.35 -5.58 -2.26
C GLY A 80 26.70 -5.68 -1.55
N SER A 81 27.13 -4.55 -0.99
CA SER A 81 28.30 -4.48 -0.11
C SER A 81 28.12 -5.42 1.10
N ARG A 82 29.16 -6.20 1.42
CA ARG A 82 29.20 -7.23 2.49
C ARG A 82 28.76 -6.77 3.90
N ASN A 83 28.59 -5.46 4.12
CA ASN A 83 28.38 -4.84 5.42
C ASN A 83 26.92 -4.37 5.68
N LEU A 84 25.96 -4.77 4.85
CA LEU A 84 24.56 -4.40 5.05
C LEU A 84 23.93 -5.21 6.18
N SER A 85 23.21 -4.55 7.07
CA SER A 85 22.40 -5.22 8.09
C SER A 85 21.20 -5.92 7.45
N GLN A 86 20.69 -6.97 8.10
CA GLN A 86 19.51 -7.69 7.62
C GLN A 86 18.27 -6.78 7.51
N GLU A 87 18.12 -5.83 8.45
CA GLU A 87 17.05 -4.83 8.40
C GLU A 87 17.18 -3.93 7.16
N ALA A 88 18.39 -3.45 6.85
CA ALA A 88 18.61 -2.65 5.65
C ALA A 88 18.31 -3.44 4.37
N VAL A 89 18.70 -4.72 4.32
CA VAL A 89 18.38 -5.60 3.18
C VAL A 89 16.86 -5.79 3.03
N ALA A 90 16.14 -6.00 4.13
CA ALA A 90 14.68 -6.14 4.11
C ALA A 90 13.99 -4.86 3.60
N VAL A 91 14.42 -3.69 4.08
CA VAL A 91 13.88 -2.39 3.65
C VAL A 91 14.15 -2.15 2.16
N MET A 92 15.37 -2.43 1.69
CA MET A 92 15.71 -2.28 0.27
C MET A 92 14.92 -3.25 -0.62
N ALA A 93 14.73 -4.50 -0.18
CA ALA A 93 13.92 -5.47 -0.90
C ALA A 93 12.46 -5.01 -1.02
N ALA A 94 11.86 -4.60 0.11
CA ALA A 94 10.49 -4.08 0.14
C ALA A 94 10.32 -2.83 -0.74
N MET A 95 11.30 -1.91 -0.71
CA MET A 95 11.29 -0.71 -1.54
C MET A 95 11.39 -1.06 -3.04
N ASN A 96 12.26 -1.99 -3.42
CA ASN A 96 12.42 -2.42 -4.81
C ASN A 96 11.14 -3.08 -5.35
N LEU A 97 10.51 -3.95 -4.54
CA LEU A 97 9.24 -4.58 -4.90
C LEU A 97 8.11 -3.54 -5.02
N SER A 98 8.04 -2.58 -4.08
CA SER A 98 7.06 -1.49 -4.13
C SER A 98 7.25 -0.62 -5.37
N HIS A 99 8.49 -0.34 -5.74
CA HIS A 99 8.80 0.42 -6.94
C HIS A 99 8.38 -0.31 -8.22
N GLU A 100 8.65 -1.62 -8.31
CA GLU A 100 8.22 -2.44 -9.45
C GLU A 100 6.69 -2.51 -9.56
N LEU A 101 5.98 -2.72 -8.44
CA LEU A 101 4.52 -2.71 -8.41
C LEU A 101 3.95 -1.38 -8.94
N LEU A 102 4.46 -0.24 -8.46
CA LEU A 102 4.02 1.08 -8.91
C LEU A 102 4.33 1.33 -10.38
N ARG A 103 5.45 0.80 -10.88
CA ARG A 103 5.81 0.85 -12.30
C ARG A 103 4.84 0.05 -13.15
N GLN A 104 4.51 -1.18 -12.74
CA GLN A 104 3.55 -2.04 -13.44
C GLN A 104 2.15 -1.42 -13.48
N GLN A 105 1.69 -0.83 -12.38
CA GLN A 105 0.41 -0.11 -12.33
C GLN A 105 0.36 1.05 -13.32
N ARG A 106 1.45 1.81 -13.45
CA ARG A 106 1.55 2.91 -14.42
C ARG A 106 1.50 2.40 -15.86
N LEU A 107 2.26 1.34 -16.16
CA LEU A 107 2.26 0.72 -17.49
C LEU A 107 0.90 0.14 -17.85
N SER A 108 0.20 -0.48 -16.89
CA SER A 108 -1.18 -0.96 -17.09
C SER A 108 -2.12 0.20 -17.40
N ALA A 109 -2.06 1.29 -16.63
CA ALA A 109 -2.89 2.46 -16.88
C ALA A 109 -2.62 3.09 -18.26
N GLU A 110 -1.36 3.19 -18.68
CA GLU A 110 -0.98 3.64 -20.02
C GLU A 110 -1.53 2.69 -21.10
N ALA A 111 -1.44 1.37 -20.91
CA ALA A 111 -2.01 0.39 -21.82
C ALA A 111 -3.54 0.51 -21.93
N ASP A 112 -4.23 0.70 -20.80
CA ASP A 112 -5.69 0.89 -20.77
C ASP A 112 -6.10 2.15 -21.53
N THR A 113 -5.36 3.25 -21.38
CA THR A 113 -5.61 4.48 -22.16
C THR A 113 -5.44 4.26 -23.66
N LEU A 114 -4.37 3.56 -24.07
CA LEU A 114 -4.10 3.29 -25.49
C LEU A 114 -5.17 2.37 -26.11
N VAL A 115 -5.57 1.33 -25.39
CA VAL A 115 -6.68 0.45 -25.80
C VAL A 115 -7.99 1.24 -25.88
N GLY A 116 -8.27 2.10 -24.90
CA GLY A 116 -9.44 2.99 -24.90
C GLY A 116 -9.49 3.90 -26.13
N THR A 117 -8.38 4.56 -26.48
CA THR A 117 -8.29 5.38 -27.68
C THR A 117 -8.47 4.56 -28.96
N ALA A 118 -7.82 3.39 -29.05
CA ALA A 118 -7.97 2.52 -30.21
C ALA A 118 -9.43 2.05 -30.41
N ILE A 119 -10.12 1.71 -29.31
CA ILE A 119 -11.54 1.37 -29.35
C ILE A 119 -12.37 2.57 -29.82
N GLN A 120 -12.13 3.77 -29.31
CA GLN A 120 -12.83 4.99 -29.75
C GLN A 120 -12.62 5.27 -31.25
N ASP A 121 -11.40 5.12 -31.74
CA ASP A 121 -11.09 5.29 -33.16
C ASP A 121 -11.81 4.27 -34.05
N ILE A 122 -11.90 3.01 -33.59
CA ILE A 122 -12.65 1.98 -34.29
C ILE A 122 -14.14 2.30 -34.29
N LEU A 123 -14.70 2.71 -33.15
CA LEU A 123 -16.11 3.11 -33.05
C LEU A 123 -16.43 4.27 -33.99
N HIS A 124 -15.61 5.32 -34.01
CA HIS A 124 -15.79 6.44 -34.94
C HIS A 124 -15.74 6.01 -36.41
N LYS A 125 -14.84 5.08 -36.77
CA LYS A 125 -14.80 4.54 -38.15
C LYS A 125 -16.07 3.78 -38.48
N VAL A 126 -16.55 2.92 -37.57
CA VAL A 126 -17.79 2.17 -37.77
C VAL A 126 -18.97 3.13 -37.95
N ASP A 127 -19.11 4.14 -37.11
CA ASP A 127 -20.19 5.14 -37.21
C ASP A 127 -20.09 5.96 -38.52
N ALA A 128 -18.88 6.35 -38.93
CA ALA A 128 -18.66 7.04 -40.19
C ALA A 128 -19.03 6.17 -41.41
N PHE A 129 -18.79 4.86 -41.35
CA PHE A 129 -19.23 3.93 -42.39
C PHE A 129 -20.74 3.72 -42.38
N LEU A 130 -21.34 3.52 -41.20
CA LEU A 130 -22.78 3.31 -41.07
C LEU A 130 -23.59 4.53 -41.53
N SER A 131 -23.17 5.74 -41.16
CA SER A 131 -23.80 6.99 -41.62
C SER A 131 -23.74 7.18 -43.13
N LYS A 132 -22.74 6.59 -43.81
CA LYS A 132 -22.64 6.59 -45.27
C LYS A 132 -23.56 5.54 -45.94
N ILE A 133 -23.92 4.48 -45.23
CA ILE A 133 -24.75 3.37 -45.72
C ILE A 133 -26.23 3.60 -45.39
N ALA A 134 -26.55 4.37 -44.33
CA ALA A 134 -27.91 4.77 -44.00
C ALA A 134 -28.49 5.69 -45.10
N PRO A 135 -29.57 5.31 -45.79
CA PRO A 135 -30.25 6.23 -46.69
C PRO A 135 -30.83 7.41 -45.90
N PRO A 136 -30.90 8.62 -46.48
CA PRO A 136 -31.67 9.70 -45.87
C PRO A 136 -33.12 9.22 -45.76
N GLU A 137 -33.67 9.22 -44.54
CA GLU A 137 -35.09 8.98 -44.34
C GLU A 137 -35.88 10.00 -45.19
N LEU A 138 -36.63 9.47 -46.16
CA LEU A 138 -37.59 10.19 -47.00
C LEU A 138 -38.91 10.37 -46.25
#